data_AF-A0A6M0L3Z9-F1
#
_entry.id   AF-A0A6M0L3Z9-F1
#
_cell.length_a   1.000
_cell.length_b   1.000
_cell.length_c   1.000
_cell.angle_alpha   90.00
_cell.angle_beta   90.00
_cell.angle_gamma   90.00
#
_symmetry.space_group_name_H-M   'P 1'
#
loop_
_entity.id
_entity.type
_entity.pdbx_description
1 polymer ?
#
loop_
_entity_poly.entity_id
_entity_poly.type
_entity_poly.pdbx_seq_one_letter_code
_entity_poly.pdbx_strand_id
1 'polypeptide(L)'
;VLKAIFFYLGALGLIELKYDKPTTNYENIKAKGKPYISVWDSLKYVKLTELGKYVFKISNSYTPKEIVTKKIAEMKFDEFKPIVTVDRQNSIAIAKLEPFVEKLDGDRYILSHSKLFKDCNHLKALNLKIDSFYKKIEKNPPKVFVDFFDEAIANSNLIKRNLKQIVIELKDNKKLLNLFMSNRKLQELFIKAEGYRIIVLKEDIPKVTKIVKDNGFFVEF
;
A
#
# COMPACT_ATOMS: atom_id res chain seq x y z
N VAL A 1 32.34 -36.73 9.14
CA VAL A 1 32.73 -35.76 8.08
C VAL A 1 32.13 -36.12 6.73
N LEU A 2 32.37 -37.31 6.18
CA LEU A 2 31.86 -37.71 4.85
C LEU A 2 30.33 -37.61 4.70
N LYS A 3 29.55 -38.10 5.68
CA LYS A 3 28.08 -37.97 5.65
C LYS A 3 27.62 -36.51 5.57
N ALA A 4 28.26 -35.60 6.28
CA ALA A 4 27.96 -34.18 6.25
C ALA A 4 28.17 -33.55 4.87
N ILE A 5 29.19 -34.00 4.13
CA ILE A 5 29.46 -33.54 2.76
C ILE A 5 28.31 -33.94 1.84
N PHE A 6 27.75 -35.15 1.97
CA PHE A 6 26.58 -35.54 1.19
C PHE A 6 25.35 -34.69 1.50
N PHE A 7 25.11 -34.35 2.77
CA PHE A 7 24.06 -33.40 3.14
C PHE A 7 24.25 -32.02 2.53
N TYR A 8 25.49 -31.52 2.50
CA TYR A 8 25.83 -30.27 1.84
C TYR A 8 25.59 -30.33 0.32
N LEU A 9 26.05 -31.38 -0.36
CA LEU A 9 25.82 -31.58 -1.79
C LEU A 9 24.34 -31.76 -2.12
N GLY A 10 23.56 -32.36 -1.21
CA GLY A 10 22.11 -32.44 -1.36
C GLY A 10 21.40 -31.11 -1.19
N ALA A 11 21.87 -30.24 -0.29
CA ALA A 11 21.34 -28.87 -0.17
C ALA A 11 21.56 -28.04 -1.44
N LEU A 12 22.65 -28.32 -2.19
CA LEU A 12 22.93 -27.73 -3.50
C LEU A 12 22.15 -28.39 -4.66
N GLY A 13 21.35 -29.42 -4.38
CA GLY A 13 20.58 -30.16 -5.39
C GLY A 13 21.42 -31.11 -6.28
N LEU A 14 22.68 -31.36 -5.93
CA LEU A 14 23.59 -32.24 -6.69
C LEU A 14 23.33 -33.73 -6.38
N ILE A 15 22.79 -34.03 -5.20
CA ILE A 15 22.54 -35.40 -4.73
C ILE A 15 21.17 -35.46 -4.04
N GLU A 16 20.39 -36.50 -4.34
CA GLU A 16 19.20 -36.87 -3.58
C GLU A 16 19.60 -37.74 -2.39
N LEU A 17 19.07 -37.43 -1.21
CA LEU A 17 19.41 -38.10 0.04
C LEU A 17 18.21 -38.85 0.58
N LYS A 18 18.42 -40.09 0.99
CA LYS A 18 17.48 -40.83 1.84
C LYS A 18 18.12 -41.02 3.21
N TYR A 19 17.48 -40.50 4.24
CA TYR A 19 17.94 -40.56 5.62
C TYR A 19 16.77 -40.67 6.60
N ASP A 20 17.03 -41.25 7.75
CA ASP A 20 16.05 -41.40 8.83
C ASP A 20 16.30 -40.41 9.99
N LYS A 21 15.61 -40.60 11.12
CA LYS A 21 15.98 -39.91 12.36
C LYS A 21 17.38 -40.36 12.81
N PRO A 22 18.27 -39.45 13.26
CA PRO A 22 19.62 -39.80 13.69
C PRO A 22 19.60 -40.74 14.89
N THR A 23 20.12 -41.95 14.71
CA THR A 23 20.36 -42.94 15.77
C THR A 23 21.67 -43.66 15.48
N THR A 24 22.35 -44.13 16.52
CA THR A 24 23.54 -44.96 16.39
C THR A 24 23.30 -46.36 16.96
N ASN A 25 23.86 -47.37 16.28
CA ASN A 25 23.86 -48.76 16.77
C ASN A 25 25.03 -49.02 17.74
N TYR A 26 25.91 -48.05 17.95
CA TYR A 26 27.01 -48.15 18.91
C TYR A 26 26.51 -47.78 20.31
N GLU A 27 26.59 -48.71 21.25
CA GLU A 27 26.11 -48.48 22.63
C GLU A 27 26.98 -47.45 23.38
N ASN A 28 28.30 -47.52 23.20
CA ASN A 28 29.29 -46.78 23.98
C ASN A 28 29.84 -45.51 23.29
N ILE A 29 29.44 -45.24 22.05
CA ILE A 29 29.93 -44.10 21.26
C ILE A 29 28.73 -43.26 20.85
N LYS A 30 28.45 -42.21 21.61
CA LYS A 30 27.33 -41.28 21.43
C LYS A 30 27.75 -39.86 21.79
N ALA A 31 27.17 -38.86 21.14
CA ALA A 31 27.28 -37.49 21.60
C ALA A 31 26.59 -37.34 22.96
N LYS A 32 27.14 -36.48 23.84
CA LYS A 32 26.67 -36.32 25.22
C LYS A 32 25.16 -36.06 25.27
N GLY A 33 24.42 -36.99 25.88
CA GLY A 33 22.95 -36.90 26.04
C GLY A 33 22.14 -37.05 24.74
N LYS A 34 22.72 -37.61 23.67
CA LYS A 34 22.03 -37.81 22.39
C LYS A 34 22.04 -39.29 21.95
N PRO A 35 21.04 -39.75 21.18
CA PRO A 35 20.97 -41.12 20.70
C PRO A 35 21.84 -41.40 19.46
N TYR A 36 22.74 -40.49 19.09
CA TYR A 36 23.57 -40.53 17.88
C TYR A 36 24.96 -39.93 18.14
N ILE A 37 25.93 -40.18 17.26
CA ILE A 37 27.29 -39.61 17.28
C ILE A 37 27.28 -38.23 16.60
N SER A 38 26.59 -38.12 15.46
CA SER A 38 26.40 -36.86 14.73
C SER A 38 24.99 -36.75 14.16
N VAL A 39 24.56 -35.52 13.89
CA VAL A 39 23.24 -35.26 13.28
C VAL A 39 23.10 -35.85 11.86
N TRP A 40 24.20 -36.29 11.26
CA TRP A 40 24.27 -36.85 9.92
C TRP A 40 24.26 -38.38 9.90
N ASP A 41 24.19 -39.04 11.06
CA ASP A 41 24.39 -40.48 11.17
C ASP A 41 23.36 -41.32 10.43
N SER A 42 22.17 -40.76 10.21
CA SER A 42 21.04 -41.45 9.59
C SER A 42 21.05 -41.50 8.07
N LEU A 43 22.11 -41.03 7.39
CA LEU A 43 22.22 -41.16 5.94
C LEU A 43 22.23 -42.64 5.54
N LYS A 44 21.22 -43.05 4.77
CA LYS A 44 21.08 -44.43 4.26
C LYS A 44 21.52 -44.55 2.81
N TYR A 45 21.07 -43.64 1.95
CA TYR A 45 21.37 -43.68 0.53
C TYR A 45 21.62 -42.29 -0.02
N VAL A 46 22.47 -42.26 -1.05
CA VAL A 46 22.78 -41.09 -1.86
C VAL A 46 22.57 -41.47 -3.32
N LYS A 47 21.95 -40.59 -4.09
CA LYS A 47 21.77 -40.76 -5.53
C LYS A 47 22.16 -39.47 -6.23
N LEU A 48 23.00 -39.58 -7.26
CA LEU A 48 23.42 -38.42 -8.04
C LEU A 48 22.25 -37.90 -8.89
N THR A 49 21.98 -36.60 -8.81
CA THR A 49 20.99 -35.96 -9.70
C THR A 49 21.57 -35.78 -11.10
N GLU A 50 20.75 -35.48 -12.10
CA GLU A 50 21.25 -35.14 -13.44
C GLU A 50 22.15 -33.88 -13.42
N LEU A 51 21.84 -32.91 -12.54
CA LEU A 51 22.71 -31.75 -12.28
C LEU A 51 24.04 -32.19 -11.66
N GLY A 52 24.00 -33.07 -10.65
CA GLY A 52 25.20 -33.62 -10.02
C GLY A 52 26.09 -34.36 -11.03
N LYS A 53 25.49 -35.22 -11.88
CA LYS A 53 26.20 -35.94 -12.94
C LYS A 53 26.94 -34.99 -13.88
N TYR A 54 26.30 -33.88 -14.25
CA TYR A 54 26.93 -32.87 -15.09
C TYR A 54 28.07 -32.13 -14.37
N VAL A 55 27.84 -31.66 -13.14
CA VAL A 55 28.86 -30.94 -12.34
C VAL A 55 30.10 -31.79 -12.08
N PHE A 56 29.92 -33.09 -11.81
CA PHE A 56 31.03 -34.03 -11.61
C PHE A 56 31.59 -34.63 -12.91
N LYS A 57 31.19 -34.12 -14.08
CA LYS A 57 31.66 -34.57 -15.42
C LYS A 57 31.40 -36.05 -15.72
N ILE A 58 30.37 -36.63 -15.10
CA ILE A 58 29.85 -37.97 -15.41
C ILE A 58 28.91 -37.89 -16.62
N SER A 59 28.23 -36.76 -16.81
CA SER A 59 27.48 -36.42 -18.02
C SER A 59 28.06 -35.17 -18.69
N ASN A 60 28.09 -35.14 -20.02
CA ASN A 60 28.57 -34.00 -20.80
C ASN A 60 27.48 -32.93 -21.03
N SER A 61 26.22 -33.23 -20.69
CA SER A 61 25.10 -32.30 -20.86
C SER A 61 24.13 -32.34 -19.68
N TYR A 62 23.50 -31.20 -19.44
CA TYR A 62 22.42 -31.03 -18.48
C TYR A 62 21.39 -30.08 -19.07
N THR A 63 20.14 -30.53 -19.12
CA THR A 63 19.00 -29.68 -19.45
C THR A 63 18.32 -29.29 -18.14
N PRO A 64 18.34 -28.01 -17.74
CA PRO A 64 17.58 -27.55 -16.59
C PRO A 64 16.11 -27.93 -16.77
N LYS A 65 15.49 -28.50 -15.73
CA LYS A 65 14.02 -28.66 -15.73
C LYS A 65 13.41 -27.28 -15.88
N GLU A 66 12.51 -27.10 -16.85
CA GLU A 66 11.76 -25.86 -16.98
C GLU A 66 11.15 -25.53 -15.62
N ILE A 67 11.46 -24.34 -15.12
CA ILE A 67 10.71 -23.77 -14.01
C ILE A 67 9.32 -23.53 -14.60
N VAL A 68 8.41 -24.47 -14.39
CA VAL A 68 6.99 -24.21 -14.58
C VAL A 68 6.65 -23.21 -13.48
N THR A 69 6.89 -21.92 -13.74
CA THR A 69 6.12 -20.87 -13.11
C THR A 69 4.70 -21.28 -13.39
N LYS A 70 4.00 -21.84 -12.38
CA LYS A 70 2.55 -22.02 -12.44
C LYS A 70 2.04 -20.72 -13.04
N LYS A 71 1.40 -20.78 -14.22
CA LYS A 71 0.72 -19.63 -14.81
C LYS A 71 -0.05 -19.02 -13.66
N ILE A 72 0.40 -17.84 -13.21
CA ILE A 72 -0.28 -17.07 -12.18
C ILE A 72 -1.69 -16.97 -12.74
N ALA A 73 -2.69 -17.50 -12.02
CA ALA A 73 -4.08 -17.46 -12.47
C ALA A 73 -4.35 -16.03 -12.96
N GLU A 74 -4.59 -15.89 -14.27
CA GLU A 74 -4.72 -14.60 -14.93
C GLU A 74 -5.86 -13.86 -14.25
N MET A 75 -5.58 -12.66 -13.73
CA MET A 75 -6.62 -11.78 -13.23
C MET A 75 -7.54 -11.46 -14.40
N LYS A 76 -8.86 -11.59 -14.19
CA LYS A 76 -9.84 -11.21 -15.21
C LYS A 76 -10.40 -9.84 -14.89
N PHE A 77 -10.26 -8.91 -15.82
CA PHE A 77 -10.81 -7.57 -15.73
C PHE A 77 -12.15 -7.51 -16.46
N ASP A 78 -13.15 -6.91 -15.83
CA ASP A 78 -14.46 -6.68 -16.43
C ASP A 78 -14.40 -5.46 -17.37
N GLU A 79 -15.03 -5.57 -18.54
CA GLU A 79 -15.02 -4.52 -19.58
C GLU A 79 -16.01 -3.37 -19.28
N PHE A 80 -17.00 -3.60 -18.41
CA PHE A 80 -18.11 -2.69 -18.15
C PHE A 80 -18.11 -2.11 -16.73
N LYS A 81 -17.43 -2.75 -15.79
CA LYS A 81 -17.28 -2.29 -14.40
C LYS A 81 -15.83 -2.39 -13.96
N PRO A 82 -15.36 -1.56 -13.02
CA PRO A 82 -14.00 -1.64 -12.49
C PRO A 82 -13.83 -2.82 -11.51
N ILE A 83 -14.21 -4.01 -11.95
CA ILE A 83 -14.21 -5.27 -11.19
C ILE A 83 -13.11 -6.18 -11.71
N VAL A 84 -12.33 -6.74 -10.79
CA VAL A 84 -11.29 -7.73 -11.05
C VAL A 84 -11.67 -9.03 -10.37
N THR A 85 -11.63 -10.13 -11.11
CA THR A 85 -11.82 -11.49 -10.58
C THR A 85 -10.48 -12.19 -10.45
N VAL A 86 -10.19 -12.74 -9.27
CA VAL A 86 -8.90 -13.36 -8.93
C VAL A 86 -9.11 -14.67 -8.18
N ASP A 87 -8.40 -15.73 -8.61
CA ASP A 87 -8.41 -17.00 -7.89
C ASP A 87 -8.09 -16.81 -6.41
N ARG A 88 -8.97 -17.31 -5.54
CA ARG A 88 -8.85 -17.21 -4.08
C ARG A 88 -7.58 -17.86 -3.54
N GLN A 89 -7.01 -18.82 -4.25
CA GLN A 89 -5.76 -19.47 -3.87
C GLN A 89 -4.52 -18.63 -4.20
N ASN A 90 -4.67 -17.58 -5.02
CA ASN A 90 -3.60 -16.69 -5.44
C ASN A 90 -3.43 -15.51 -4.48
N SER A 91 -2.92 -15.80 -3.28
CA SER A 91 -2.69 -14.79 -2.23
C SER A 91 -1.80 -13.63 -2.68
N ILE A 92 -0.84 -13.88 -3.57
CA ILE A 92 0.06 -12.86 -4.13
C ILE A 92 -0.71 -11.87 -5.00
N ALA A 93 -1.60 -12.37 -5.88
CA ALA A 93 -2.44 -11.51 -6.72
C ALA A 93 -3.41 -10.66 -5.88
N ILE A 94 -4.02 -11.27 -4.86
CA ILE A 94 -4.91 -10.57 -3.93
C ILE A 94 -4.16 -9.48 -3.18
N ALA A 95 -2.98 -9.77 -2.65
CA ALA A 95 -2.15 -8.80 -1.93
C ALA A 95 -1.70 -7.63 -2.83
N LYS A 96 -1.46 -7.87 -4.13
CA LYS A 96 -1.16 -6.80 -5.08
C LYS A 96 -2.35 -5.86 -5.32
N LEU A 97 -3.58 -6.39 -5.33
CA LEU A 97 -4.80 -5.62 -5.58
C LEU A 97 -5.31 -4.87 -4.35
N GLU A 98 -5.07 -5.40 -3.14
CA GLU A 98 -5.56 -4.87 -1.86
C GLU A 98 -5.44 -3.34 -1.69
N PRO A 99 -4.37 -2.66 -2.14
CA PRO A 99 -4.25 -1.21 -2.03
C PRO A 99 -5.23 -0.40 -2.87
N PHE A 100 -5.90 -1.03 -3.84
CA PHE A 100 -6.76 -0.39 -4.84
C PHE A 100 -8.22 -0.81 -4.73
N VAL A 101 -8.46 -2.04 -4.27
CA VAL A 101 -9.77 -2.68 -4.36
C VAL A 101 -10.40 -2.95 -2.99
N GLU A 102 -11.72 -2.97 -2.97
CA GLU A 102 -12.51 -3.59 -1.92
C GLU A 102 -13.04 -4.94 -2.41
N LYS A 103 -13.25 -5.87 -1.46
CA LYS A 103 -13.85 -7.16 -1.79
C LYS A 103 -15.34 -6.96 -2.04
N LEU A 104 -15.81 -7.34 -3.23
CA LEU A 104 -17.22 -7.28 -3.58
C LEU A 104 -17.94 -8.52 -3.05
N ASP A 105 -17.56 -9.69 -3.56
CA ASP A 105 -18.01 -10.99 -3.10
C ASP A 105 -17.07 -12.08 -3.60
N GLY A 106 -17.06 -13.22 -2.92
CA GLY A 106 -16.31 -14.39 -3.36
C GLY A 106 -14.85 -14.12 -3.77
N ASP A 107 -14.58 -14.22 -5.07
CA ASP A 107 -13.32 -14.02 -5.79
C ASP A 107 -13.29 -12.71 -6.61
N ARG A 108 -14.28 -11.82 -6.44
CA ARG A 108 -14.42 -10.54 -7.13
C ARG A 108 -14.09 -9.36 -6.23
N TYR A 109 -13.42 -8.39 -6.82
CA TYR A 109 -12.92 -7.18 -6.17
C TYR A 109 -13.23 -5.98 -7.03
N ILE A 110 -13.60 -4.84 -6.44
CA ILE A 110 -13.95 -3.61 -7.15
C ILE A 110 -13.02 -2.48 -6.76
N LEU A 111 -12.62 -1.63 -7.70
CA LEU A 111 -11.87 -0.40 -7.37
C LEU A 111 -12.68 0.46 -6.39
N SER A 112 -11.99 1.02 -5.40
CA SER A 112 -12.59 1.87 -4.39
C SER A 112 -11.81 3.16 -4.21
N HIS A 113 -12.52 4.29 -4.17
CA HIS A 113 -11.92 5.57 -3.82
C HIS A 113 -11.31 5.55 -2.41
N SER A 114 -11.95 4.86 -1.46
CA SER A 114 -11.46 4.78 -0.08
C SER A 114 -10.08 4.12 -0.04
N LYS A 115 -9.91 3.04 -0.81
CA LYS A 115 -8.65 2.30 -0.93
C LYS A 115 -7.63 3.07 -1.75
N LEU A 116 -8.04 3.61 -2.89
CA LEU A 116 -7.17 4.38 -3.78
C LEU A 116 -6.59 5.60 -3.06
N PHE A 117 -7.39 6.38 -2.35
CA PHE A 117 -6.94 7.58 -1.65
C PHE A 117 -6.29 7.30 -0.28
N LYS A 118 -6.35 6.06 0.21
CA LYS A 118 -5.66 5.67 1.44
C LYS A 118 -4.16 5.95 1.30
N ASP A 119 -3.62 6.68 2.28
CA ASP A 119 -2.22 7.11 2.36
C ASP A 119 -1.77 8.07 1.24
N CYS A 120 -2.70 8.69 0.50
CA CYS A 120 -2.40 9.69 -0.53
C CYS A 120 -2.64 11.12 -0.01
N ASN A 121 -1.56 11.80 0.40
CA ASN A 121 -1.63 13.16 0.95
C ASN A 121 -1.55 14.29 -0.10
N HIS A 122 -1.21 13.96 -1.34
CA HIS A 122 -1.02 14.94 -2.41
C HIS A 122 -1.10 14.24 -3.79
N LEU A 123 -1.35 15.01 -4.85
CA LEU A 123 -1.60 14.49 -6.20
C LEU A 123 -0.46 13.60 -6.72
N LYS A 124 0.80 13.93 -6.42
CA LYS A 124 1.95 13.09 -6.82
C LYS A 124 1.88 11.68 -6.22
N ALA A 125 1.43 11.55 -4.97
CA ALA A 125 1.27 10.24 -4.33
C ALA A 125 0.16 9.41 -4.99
N LEU A 126 -0.94 10.05 -5.38
CA LEU A 126 -2.02 9.42 -6.14
C LEU A 126 -1.52 8.91 -7.50
N ASN A 127 -0.82 9.75 -8.27
CA ASN A 127 -0.26 9.37 -9.57
C ASN A 127 0.72 8.19 -9.44
N LEU A 128 1.61 8.22 -8.44
CA LEU A 128 2.54 7.10 -8.20
C LEU A 128 1.83 5.81 -7.84
N LYS A 129 0.71 5.89 -7.11
CA LYS A 129 -0.10 4.73 -6.76
C LYS A 129 -0.77 4.15 -8.01
N ILE A 130 -1.38 5.00 -8.85
CA ILE A 130 -1.96 4.62 -10.14
C ILE A 130 -0.90 4.01 -11.07
N ASP A 131 0.28 4.60 -11.19
CA ASP A 131 1.40 4.04 -11.96
C ASP A 131 1.80 2.64 -11.46
N SER A 132 1.73 2.42 -10.15
CA SER A 132 2.05 1.11 -9.58
C SER A 132 1.00 0.04 -9.90
N PHE A 133 -0.27 0.43 -10.10
CA PHE A 133 -1.30 -0.45 -10.65
C PHE A 133 -0.89 -0.90 -12.05
N TYR A 134 -0.59 0.06 -12.95
CA TYR A 134 -0.21 -0.25 -14.33
C TYR A 134 1.05 -1.13 -14.43
N LYS A 135 2.02 -0.93 -13.54
CA LYS A 135 3.28 -1.69 -13.56
C LYS A 135 3.18 -3.09 -12.94
N LYS A 136 2.39 -3.26 -11.88
CA LYS A 136 2.40 -4.48 -11.06
C LYS A 136 1.22 -5.42 -11.31
N ILE A 137 0.14 -4.88 -11.87
CA ILE A 137 -1.16 -5.54 -11.98
C ILE A 137 -1.52 -5.74 -13.45
N GLU A 138 -1.82 -4.66 -14.17
CA GLU A 138 -2.19 -4.72 -15.59
C GLU A 138 -1.75 -3.45 -16.32
N LYS A 139 -0.96 -3.60 -17.37
CA LYS A 139 -0.40 -2.48 -18.13
C LYS A 139 -1.46 -1.79 -18.97
N ASN A 140 -2.39 -2.55 -19.53
CA ASN A 140 -3.43 -2.04 -20.43
C ASN A 140 -4.82 -2.52 -19.95
N PRO A 141 -5.36 -1.97 -18.84
CA PRO A 141 -6.65 -2.40 -18.33
C PRO A 141 -7.80 -1.88 -19.21
N PRO A 142 -9.01 -2.46 -19.08
CA PRO A 142 -10.19 -1.99 -19.78
C PRO A 142 -10.50 -0.51 -19.51
N LYS A 143 -11.22 0.12 -20.45
CA LYS A 143 -11.50 1.56 -20.41
C LYS A 143 -12.14 2.01 -19.09
N VAL A 144 -13.03 1.20 -18.51
CA VAL A 144 -13.72 1.50 -17.25
C VAL A 144 -12.77 1.69 -16.06
N PHE A 145 -11.59 1.07 -16.08
CA PHE A 145 -10.55 1.29 -15.07
C PHE A 145 -9.81 2.60 -15.31
N VAL A 146 -9.50 2.89 -16.57
CA VAL A 146 -8.85 4.14 -16.97
C VAL A 146 -9.74 5.33 -16.60
N ASP A 147 -11.02 5.28 -16.98
CA ASP A 147 -12.01 6.31 -16.69
C ASP A 147 -12.13 6.55 -15.17
N PHE A 148 -12.10 5.48 -14.35
CA PHE A 148 -12.10 5.61 -12.88
C PHE A 148 -10.87 6.35 -12.34
N PHE A 149 -9.68 6.04 -12.88
CA PHE A 149 -8.45 6.71 -12.47
C PHE A 149 -8.41 8.17 -12.94
N ASP A 150 -8.86 8.44 -14.16
CA ASP A 150 -8.93 9.78 -14.72
C ASP A 150 -9.91 10.65 -13.93
N GLU A 151 -11.07 10.11 -13.56
CA GLU A 151 -12.03 10.79 -12.68
C GLU A 151 -11.42 11.06 -11.30
N ALA A 152 -10.72 10.09 -10.71
CA ALA A 152 -10.05 10.27 -9.42
C ALA A 152 -8.98 11.38 -9.46
N ILE A 153 -8.26 11.52 -10.58
CA ILE A 153 -7.28 12.58 -10.79
C ILE A 153 -7.99 13.92 -11.04
N ALA A 154 -9.01 13.96 -11.90
CA ALA A 154 -9.76 15.18 -12.21
C ALA A 154 -10.43 15.80 -10.98
N ASN A 155 -10.96 14.94 -10.10
CA ASN A 155 -11.59 15.35 -8.84
C ASN A 155 -10.58 15.66 -7.74
N SER A 156 -9.28 15.46 -7.98
CA SER A 156 -8.25 15.77 -6.99
C SER A 156 -8.06 17.27 -6.83
N ASN A 157 -7.84 17.72 -5.58
CA ASN A 157 -7.49 19.10 -5.26
C ASN A 157 -8.54 20.18 -5.67
N LEU A 158 -9.80 19.80 -5.80
CA LEU A 158 -10.92 20.73 -6.04
C LEU A 158 -11.19 21.65 -4.84
N ILE A 159 -10.77 21.24 -3.64
CA ILE A 159 -10.90 22.01 -2.41
C ILE A 159 -9.57 22.70 -2.11
N LYS A 160 -9.59 24.03 -2.01
CA LYS A 160 -8.41 24.84 -1.70
C LYS A 160 -8.60 25.55 -0.37
N ARG A 161 -7.61 25.41 0.51
CA ARG A 161 -7.57 26.18 1.75
C ARG A 161 -7.04 27.59 1.48
N ASN A 162 -7.84 28.60 1.83
CA ASN A 162 -7.38 29.99 1.81
C ASN A 162 -6.80 30.38 3.17
N LEU A 163 -5.47 30.47 3.27
CA LEU A 163 -4.77 30.85 4.51
C LEU A 163 -4.76 32.36 4.79
N LYS A 164 -5.27 33.17 3.85
CA LYS A 164 -5.35 34.63 3.97
C LYS A 164 -6.63 35.08 4.66
N GLN A 165 -7.59 34.20 4.86
CA GLN A 165 -8.83 34.49 5.57
C GLN A 165 -8.72 34.08 7.04
N ILE A 166 -9.28 34.88 7.94
CA ILE A 166 -9.44 34.54 9.35
C ILE A 166 -10.91 34.62 9.75
N VAL A 167 -11.30 33.78 10.70
CA VAL A 167 -12.63 33.77 11.28
C VAL A 167 -12.57 34.57 12.58
N ILE A 168 -13.45 35.56 12.71
CA ILE A 168 -13.62 36.38 13.91
C ILE A 168 -14.99 36.10 14.49
N GLU A 169 -15.05 35.84 15.80
CA GLU A 169 -16.29 35.66 16.54
C GLU A 169 -16.76 37.00 17.13
N LEU A 170 -18.01 37.35 16.85
CA LEU A 170 -18.68 38.51 17.42
C LEU A 170 -19.45 38.08 18.66
N LYS A 171 -19.27 38.79 19.76
CA LYS A 171 -20.11 38.59 20.94
C LYS A 171 -21.55 39.00 20.63
N ASP A 172 -22.51 38.35 21.29
CA ASP A 172 -23.93 38.72 21.22
C ASP A 172 -24.19 40.07 21.89
N ASN A 173 -23.86 41.13 21.17
CA ASN A 173 -24.05 42.50 21.55
C ASN A 173 -24.80 43.21 20.41
N LYS A 174 -26.06 43.57 20.67
CA LYS A 174 -26.94 44.19 19.66
C LYS A 174 -26.31 45.40 18.96
N LYS A 175 -25.54 46.24 19.67
CA LYS A 175 -24.87 47.40 19.07
C LYS A 175 -23.75 47.00 18.13
N LEU A 176 -22.91 46.03 18.54
CA LEU A 176 -21.83 45.50 17.72
C LEU A 176 -22.39 44.83 16.47
N LEU A 177 -23.40 43.96 16.64
CA LEU A 177 -24.05 43.29 15.53
C LEU A 177 -24.67 44.30 14.56
N ASN A 178 -25.34 45.33 15.07
CA ASN A 178 -25.90 46.38 14.23
C ASN A 178 -24.84 47.16 13.44
N LEU A 179 -23.66 47.40 14.03
CA LEU A 179 -22.53 48.02 13.33
C LEU A 179 -22.10 47.18 12.11
N PHE A 180 -21.87 45.88 12.30
CA PHE A 180 -21.52 44.96 11.22
C PHE A 180 -22.65 44.81 10.18
N MET A 181 -23.91 45.05 10.57
CA MET A 181 -25.07 44.93 9.68
C MET A 181 -25.47 46.23 8.98
N SER A 182 -25.02 47.39 9.44
CA SER A 182 -25.44 48.69 8.91
C SER A 182 -24.32 49.50 8.26
N ASN A 183 -23.05 49.28 8.63
CA ASN A 183 -21.94 50.04 8.10
C ASN A 183 -21.45 49.47 6.76
N ARG A 184 -21.75 50.16 5.66
CA ARG A 184 -21.39 49.73 4.29
C ARG A 184 -19.89 49.52 4.08
N LYS A 185 -19.05 50.43 4.60
CA LYS A 185 -17.58 50.32 4.49
C LYS A 185 -17.05 49.09 5.23
N LEU A 186 -17.69 48.72 6.34
CA LEU A 186 -17.34 47.52 7.09
C LEU A 186 -17.80 46.27 6.34
N GLN A 187 -19.00 46.28 5.76
CA GLN A 187 -19.58 45.16 5.00
C GLN A 187 -18.80 44.76 3.75
N GLU A 188 -18.05 45.70 3.16
CA GLU A 188 -17.16 45.42 2.03
C GLU A 188 -15.90 44.63 2.43
N LEU A 189 -15.58 44.54 3.74
CA LEU A 189 -14.34 43.94 4.25
C LEU A 189 -14.52 42.52 4.82
N PHE A 190 -15.75 42.00 4.89
CA PHE A 190 -15.99 40.69 5.48
C PHE A 190 -17.10 39.89 4.77
N ILE A 191 -17.04 38.57 4.94
CA ILE A 191 -18.09 37.63 4.54
C ILE A 191 -18.84 37.20 5.80
N LYS A 192 -20.18 37.24 5.75
CA LYS A 192 -21.02 36.75 6.85
C LYS A 192 -20.90 35.23 6.98
N ALA A 193 -20.71 34.75 8.19
CA ALA A 193 -20.71 33.33 8.53
C ALA A 193 -21.71 33.05 9.67
N GLU A 194 -22.17 31.81 9.76
CA GLU A 194 -23.14 31.41 10.78
C GLU A 194 -22.56 31.47 12.20
N GLY A 195 -23.45 31.63 13.18
CA GLY A 195 -23.09 31.62 14.62
C GLY A 195 -22.34 32.88 15.08
N TYR A 196 -22.78 34.06 14.64
CA TYR A 196 -22.15 35.35 14.96
C TYR A 196 -20.68 35.45 14.54
N ARG A 197 -20.34 34.88 13.39
CA ARG A 197 -18.97 34.89 12.86
C ARG A 197 -18.86 35.70 11.58
N ILE A 198 -17.68 36.25 11.36
CA ILE A 198 -17.31 36.90 10.11
C ILE A 198 -15.98 36.34 9.61
N ILE A 199 -15.81 36.33 8.28
CA ILE A 199 -14.56 35.95 7.63
C ILE A 199 -13.95 37.21 7.04
N VAL A 200 -12.73 37.53 7.46
CA VAL A 200 -12.01 38.75 7.05
C VAL A 200 -10.67 38.35 6.42
N LEU A 201 -10.22 39.08 5.40
CA LEU A 201 -8.87 38.93 4.87
C LEU A 201 -7.85 39.50 5.87
N LYS A 202 -6.74 38.80 6.11
CA LYS A 202 -5.68 39.22 7.04
C LYS A 202 -5.18 40.64 6.75
N GLU A 203 -5.11 41.02 5.48
CA GLU A 203 -4.68 42.35 5.03
C GLU A 203 -5.69 43.46 5.35
N ASP A 204 -6.98 43.13 5.53
CA ASP A 204 -8.02 44.09 5.85
C ASP A 204 -8.29 44.24 7.35
N ILE A 205 -7.64 43.42 8.19
CA ILE A 205 -7.76 43.51 9.66
C ILE A 205 -7.47 44.91 10.20
N PRO A 206 -6.40 45.62 9.79
CA PRO A 206 -6.18 46.98 10.27
C PRO A 206 -7.34 47.93 9.93
N LYS A 207 -7.98 47.76 8.77
CA LYS A 207 -9.13 48.58 8.34
C LYS A 207 -10.37 48.24 9.16
N VAL A 208 -10.65 46.95 9.37
CA VAL A 208 -11.76 46.49 10.22
C VAL A 208 -11.58 47.01 11.65
N THR A 209 -10.39 46.83 12.24
CA THR A 209 -10.07 47.34 13.59
C THR A 209 -10.29 48.84 13.68
N LYS A 210 -9.83 49.61 12.68
CA LYS A 210 -10.02 51.06 12.66
C LYS A 210 -11.49 51.44 12.67
N ILE A 211 -12.30 50.88 11.76
CA ILE A 211 -13.74 51.19 11.69
C ILE A 211 -14.44 50.80 12.99
N VAL A 212 -14.12 49.64 13.55
CA VAL A 212 -14.75 49.16 14.80
C VAL A 212 -14.36 50.06 15.99
N LYS A 213 -13.09 50.50 16.07
CA LYS A 213 -12.61 51.47 17.07
C LYS A 213 -13.25 52.84 16.92
N ASP A 214 -13.36 53.34 15.69
CA ASP A 214 -14.02 54.62 15.37
C ASP A 214 -15.51 54.61 15.77
N ASN A 215 -16.12 53.43 15.91
CA ASN A 215 -17.51 53.24 16.35
C ASN A 215 -17.63 52.85 17.84
N GLY A 216 -16.58 53.05 18.63
CA GLY A 216 -16.63 52.94 20.10
C GLY A 216 -16.39 51.54 20.65
N PHE A 217 -15.87 50.62 19.86
CA PHE A 217 -15.54 49.26 20.31
C PHE A 217 -14.02 49.06 20.38
N PHE A 218 -13.51 48.60 21.52
CA PHE A 218 -12.12 48.19 21.65
C PHE A 218 -11.94 46.76 21.15
N VAL A 219 -10.95 46.53 20.28
CA VAL A 219 -10.66 45.23 19.67
C VAL A 219 -9.16 44.99 19.68
N GLU A 220 -8.80 43.77 20.04
CA GLU A 220 -7.44 43.20 20.01
C GLU A 220 -7.57 41.80 19.38
N PHE A 221 -6.68 41.49 18.44
CA PHE A 221 -6.72 40.29 17.60
C PHE A 221 -5.49 39.43 17.85
#